data_AF-A0A4R4UKZ9-F1
#
_entry.id   AF-A0A4R4UKZ9-F1
#
_cell.length_a   1.000
_cell.length_b   1.000
_cell.length_c   1.000
_cell.angle_alpha   90.00
_cell.angle_beta   90.00
_cell.angle_gamma   90.00
#
_symmetry.space_group_name_H-M   'P 1'
#
loop_
_entity.id
_entity.type
_entity.pdbx_description
1 polymer ?
#
loop_
_entity_poly.entity_id
_entity_poly.type
_entity_poly.pdbx_seq_one_letter_code
_entity_poly.pdbx_strand_id
1 'polypeptide(L)'
;LKQRYPVPGAPYALAYDPTTDTAWVTLTATNELVGYDIAGGEPQERHRIPTISQPDTIAIDPDTRTLYIASANGAGYQVVRM
;
A
#
# COMPACT_ATOMS: atom_id res chain seq x y z
N LEU A 1 -3.06 -17.61 -14.79
CA LEU A 1 -3.93 -16.42 -14.99
C LEU A 1 -3.02 -15.18 -15.02
N LYS A 2 -3.23 -14.23 -15.95
CA LYS A 2 -2.58 -12.90 -15.90
C LYS A 2 -3.68 -11.86 -15.74
N GLN A 3 -3.73 -11.23 -14.59
CA GLN A 3 -4.68 -10.16 -14.31
C GLN A 3 -3.94 -8.84 -14.16
N ARG A 4 -4.49 -7.77 -14.73
CA ARG A 4 -3.94 -6.43 -14.67
C ARG A 4 -5.02 -5.51 -14.14
N TYR A 5 -4.69 -4.66 -13.19
CA TYR A 5 -5.57 -3.63 -12.66
C TYR A 5 -4.82 -2.29 -12.71
N PRO A 6 -5.31 -1.30 -13.47
CA PRO A 6 -4.68 0.02 -13.52
C PRO A 6 -4.78 0.73 -12.17
N VAL A 7 -3.65 1.21 -11.65
CA VAL A 7 -3.59 2.00 -10.42
C VAL A 7 -2.99 3.37 -10.76
N PRO A 8 -3.77 4.46 -10.71
CA PRO A 8 -3.24 5.81 -10.93
C PRO A 8 -2.37 6.24 -9.74
N GLY A 9 -1.57 7.30 -9.90
CA GLY A 9 -0.76 7.85 -8.80
C GLY A 9 0.67 7.32 -8.71
N ALA A 10 1.19 6.71 -9.79
CA ALA A 10 2.55 6.13 -9.85
C ALA A 10 2.77 5.06 -8.76
N PRO A 11 2.14 3.88 -8.91
CA PRO A 11 2.37 2.76 -7.99
C PRO A 11 3.85 2.37 -7.99
N TYR A 12 4.45 2.26 -6.80
CA TYR A 12 5.90 2.08 -6.65
C TYR A 12 6.28 0.83 -5.84
N ALA A 13 5.87 0.77 -4.57
CA ALA A 13 6.13 -0.40 -3.71
C ALA A 13 4.83 -1.12 -3.35
N LEU A 14 4.96 -2.39 -2.96
CA LEU A 14 3.83 -3.18 -2.46
C LEU A 14 4.20 -4.00 -1.22
N ALA A 15 3.24 -4.18 -0.32
CA ALA A 15 3.26 -5.15 0.75
C ALA A 15 1.97 -5.97 0.73
N TYR A 16 2.02 -7.23 1.14
CA TYR A 16 0.87 -8.12 1.14
C TYR A 16 0.50 -8.53 2.56
N ASP A 17 -0.75 -8.33 2.94
CA ASP A 17 -1.35 -8.83 4.18
C ASP A 17 -2.04 -10.19 3.90
N PRO A 18 -1.44 -11.33 4.31
CA PRO A 18 -2.06 -12.64 4.12
C PRO A 18 -3.30 -12.86 5.00
N THR A 19 -3.52 -12.05 6.04
CA THR A 19 -4.66 -12.24 6.96
C THR A 19 -5.98 -11.78 6.36
N THR A 20 -5.92 -10.82 5.42
CA THR A 20 -7.11 -10.27 4.73
C THR A 20 -6.98 -10.24 3.22
N ASP A 21 -5.98 -10.95 2.69
CA ASP A 21 -5.70 -11.03 1.26
C ASP A 21 -5.63 -9.63 0.61
N THR A 22 -4.90 -8.73 1.25
CA THR A 22 -4.84 -7.31 0.88
C THR A 22 -3.47 -6.95 0.32
N ALA A 23 -3.45 -6.42 -0.91
CA ALA A 23 -2.27 -5.80 -1.49
C ALA A 23 -2.25 -4.30 -1.17
N TRP A 24 -1.28 -3.89 -0.35
CA TRP A 24 -0.99 -2.49 -0.03
C TRP A 24 -0.01 -1.93 -1.04
N VAL A 25 -0.36 -0.82 -1.70
CA VAL A 25 0.43 -0.21 -2.78
C VAL A 25 0.68 1.25 -2.45
N THR A 26 1.94 1.68 -2.50
CA THR A 26 2.29 3.11 -2.35
C THR A 26 2.21 3.83 -3.69
N LEU A 27 1.67 5.05 -3.66
CA LEU A 27 1.45 5.92 -4.81
C LEU A 27 2.31 7.18 -4.64
N THR A 28 3.45 7.24 -5.34
CA THR A 28 4.45 8.28 -5.09
C THR A 28 4.08 9.63 -5.70
N ALA A 29 3.24 9.66 -6.74
CA ALA A 29 2.80 10.91 -7.34
C ALA A 29 1.73 11.62 -6.52
N THR A 30 0.97 10.88 -5.71
CA THR A 30 -0.12 11.44 -4.89
C THR A 30 0.17 11.41 -3.39
N ASN A 31 1.29 10.79 -2.97
CA ASN A 31 1.65 10.56 -1.57
C ASN A 31 0.55 9.80 -0.83
N GLU A 32 0.05 8.74 -1.44
CA GLU A 32 -1.01 7.91 -0.89
C GLU A 32 -0.57 6.46 -0.72
N LEU A 33 -1.25 5.76 0.17
CA LEU A 33 -1.23 4.32 0.32
C LEU A 33 -2.62 3.78 0.01
N VAL A 34 -2.72 2.80 -0.88
CA VAL A 34 -3.98 2.18 -1.27
C VAL A 34 -3.95 0.70 -0.96
N GLY A 35 -5.02 0.19 -0.34
CA GLY A 35 -5.20 -1.22 -0.02
C GLY A 35 -6.24 -1.84 -0.96
N TYR A 36 -5.85 -2.90 -1.66
CA TYR A 36 -6.72 -3.67 -2.55
C TYR A 36 -7.00 -5.05 -1.97
N ASP A 37 -8.28 -5.40 -1.82
CA ASP A 37 -8.72 -6.78 -1.62
C ASP A 37 -8.51 -7.55 -2.93
N ILE A 38 -7.70 -8.61 -2.86
CA ILE A 38 -7.31 -9.44 -4.01
C ILE A 38 -7.72 -10.90 -3.86
N ALA A 39 -8.56 -11.24 -2.88
CA ALA A 39 -9.08 -12.60 -2.71
C ALA A 39 -9.96 -13.05 -3.89
N GLY A 40 -10.60 -12.09 -4.54
CA GLY A 40 -11.40 -12.31 -5.74
C GLY A 40 -10.58 -12.37 -7.03
N GLY A 41 -11.29 -12.43 -8.15
CA GLY A 41 -10.68 -12.11 -9.44
C GLY A 41 -10.28 -10.64 -9.47
N GLU A 42 -11.23 -9.73 -9.67
CA GLU A 42 -10.95 -8.29 -9.78
C GLU A 42 -10.51 -7.65 -8.45
N PRO A 43 -9.32 -7.02 -8.38
CA PRO A 43 -8.90 -6.25 -7.21
C PRO A 43 -9.91 -5.16 -6.88
N GLN A 44 -10.30 -5.07 -5.61
CA GLN A 44 -11.21 -4.02 -5.12
C GLN A 44 -10.47 -3.10 -4.16
N GLU A 45 -10.48 -1.79 -4.45
CA GLU A 45 -9.96 -0.79 -3.53
C GLU A 45 -10.81 -0.76 -2.25
N ARG A 46 -10.17 -0.97 -1.10
CA ARG A 46 -10.81 -0.93 0.23
C ARG A 46 -10.36 0.26 1.06
N HIS A 47 -9.13 0.71 0.83
CA HIS A 47 -8.48 1.74 1.64
C HIS A 47 -7.73 2.72 0.74
N ARG A 48 -7.80 4.00 1.09
CA ARG A 48 -6.97 5.07 0.53
C ARG A 48 -6.59 6.01 1.66
N ILE A 49 -5.30 6.08 1.95
CA ILE A 49 -4.77 6.71 3.15
C ILE A 49 -3.70 7.71 2.73
N PRO A 50 -3.79 9.00 3.16
CA PRO A 50 -2.71 9.95 2.98
C PRO A 50 -1.43 9.50 3.69
N THR A 51 -0.29 9.73 3.05
CA THR A 51 1.02 9.36 3.61
C THR A 51 1.99 10.54 3.61
N ILE A 52 3.16 10.32 4.24
CA ILE A 52 4.36 11.12 4.03
C ILE A 52 4.77 11.17 2.56
N SER A 53 5.57 12.16 2.17
CA SER A 53 5.95 12.34 0.78
C SER A 53 6.97 11.30 0.29
N GLN A 54 6.88 10.95 -0.99
CA GLN A 54 7.67 9.87 -1.62
C GLN A 54 7.69 8.56 -0.82
N PRO A 55 6.52 7.92 -0.59
CA PRO A 55 6.42 6.64 0.11
C PRO A 55 6.97 5.48 -0.74
N ASP A 56 8.29 5.43 -0.91
CA ASP A 56 8.94 4.48 -1.82
C ASP A 56 9.12 3.09 -1.20
N THR A 57 8.86 2.92 0.10
CA THR A 57 8.97 1.63 0.78
C THR A 57 7.82 1.41 1.74
N ILE A 58 7.35 0.17 1.80
CA ILE A 58 6.33 -0.28 2.74
C ILE A 58 6.61 -1.69 3.25
N ALA A 59 6.29 -1.94 4.51
CA ALA A 59 6.25 -3.27 5.12
C ALA A 59 5.00 -3.39 6.00
N ILE A 60 4.52 -4.62 6.20
CA ILE A 60 3.42 -4.94 7.12
C ILE A 60 3.88 -5.96 8.16
N ASP A 61 3.49 -5.74 9.41
CA ASP A 61 3.40 -6.79 10.42
C ASP A 61 1.97 -7.35 10.41
N PRO A 62 1.74 -8.58 9.90
CA PRO A 62 0.40 -9.15 9.77
C PRO A 62 -0.24 -9.50 11.11
N ASP A 63 0.53 -9.77 12.16
CA ASP A 63 -0.01 -10.15 13.47
C ASP A 63 -0.67 -8.96 14.16
N THR A 64 -0.09 -7.77 13.98
CA THR A 64 -0.60 -6.51 14.53
C THR A 64 -1.32 -5.64 13.51
N ARG A 65 -1.33 -6.04 12.24
CA ARG A 65 -1.81 -5.28 11.06
C ARG A 65 -1.28 -3.84 11.04
N THR A 66 0.01 -3.72 11.35
CA THR A 66 0.73 -2.44 11.37
C THR A 66 1.53 -2.27 10.09
N LEU A 67 1.32 -1.15 9.39
CA LEU A 67 2.05 -0.76 8.20
C LEU A 67 3.14 0.25 8.56
N TYR A 68 4.32 0.04 8.00
CA TYR A 68 5.49 0.90 8.13
C TYR A 68 5.84 1.44 6.75
N ILE A 69 5.77 2.76 6.57
CA ILE A 69 6.03 3.43 5.30
C ILE A 69 7.25 4.33 5.47
N ALA A 70 8.23 4.23 4.58
CA ALA A 70 9.44 5.07 4.61
C ALA A 70 9.53 5.96 3.37
N SER A 71 9.97 7.20 3.60
CA SER A 71 10.16 8.20 2.56
C SER A 71 11.53 8.11 1.91
N ALA A 72 11.59 8.25 0.58
CA ALA A 72 12.87 8.36 -0.15
C ALA A 72 13.44 9.79 -0.20
N ASN A 73 12.66 10.83 0.08
CA ASN A 73 13.12 12.23 0.03
C ASN A 73 13.41 12.85 1.39
N GLY A 74 13.48 12.04 2.45
CA GLY A 74 13.85 12.50 3.79
C GLY A 74 12.69 13.01 4.65
N ALA A 75 11.43 12.76 4.25
CA ALA A 75 10.26 13.08 5.09
C ALA A 75 10.11 12.15 6.32
N GLY A 76 11.00 11.16 6.49
CA GLY A 76 11.03 10.24 7.62
C GLY A 76 10.23 8.96 7.34
N TYR A 77 9.53 8.46 8.37
CA TYR A 77 8.68 7.28 8.27
C TYR A 77 7.31 7.53 8.93
N GLN A 78 6.31 6.76 8.51
CA GLN A 78 4.96 6.80 9.03
C GLN A 78 4.53 5.39 9.42
N VAL A 79 3.79 5.30 10.54
CA VAL A 79 3.20 4.05 11.02
C VAL A 79 1.69 4.19 10.94
N VAL A 80 1.03 3.23 10.32
CA VAL A 80 -0.43 3.14 10.22
C VAL A 80 -0.89 1.84 10.86
N ARG A 81 -1.88 1.92 11.75
CA ARG A 81 -2.50 0.74 12.36
C ARG A 81 -3.90 0.58 11.78
N MET A 82 -4.22 -0.63 11.34
CA MET A 82 -5.48 -0.98 10.68
C MET A 82 -6.47 -1.66 11.63
#